data_AF-A0A357KRY4-F1
#
_entry.id   AF-A0A357KRY4-F1
#
_cell.length_a   1.000
_cell.length_b   1.000
_cell.length_c   1.000
_cell.angle_alpha   90.00
_cell.angle_beta   90.00
_cell.angle_gamma   90.00
#
_symmetry.space_group_name_H-M   'P 1'
#
loop_
_entity.id
_entity.type
_entity.pdbx_description
1 polymer ?
#
loop_
_entity_poly.entity_id
_entity_poly.type
_entity_poly.pdbx_seq_one_letter_code
_entity_poly.pdbx_strand_id
1 'polypeptide(L)'
;MRLIRWKTLLQAVILFIPTLVMADNTLELDELGQVYPEYRSDIVAVVDIAAQEITLYQQGDWVTSYPVPTAEKGSGNKANSYQTPLGVHFVRNKFGA
;
A
#
# COMPACT_ATOMS: atom_id res chain seq x y z
N MET A 1 -53.75 17.33 25.39
CA MET A 1 -53.09 18.14 24.33
C MET A 1 -51.88 18.81 24.99
N ARG A 2 -50.70 18.15 25.06
CA ARG A 2 -49.51 18.26 24.16
C ARG A 2 -49.16 19.74 23.88
N LEU A 3 -47.98 20.30 24.18
CA LEU A 3 -46.62 19.76 24.25
C LEU A 3 -45.69 20.58 25.17
N ILE A 4 -44.81 19.84 25.85
CA ILE A 4 -43.60 20.30 26.54
C ILE A 4 -42.55 20.64 25.47
N ARG A 5 -41.96 21.85 25.51
CA ARG A 5 -40.81 22.23 24.69
C ARG A 5 -39.51 21.99 25.46
N TRP A 6 -38.79 20.92 25.13
CA TRP A 6 -37.41 20.71 25.58
C TRP A 6 -36.48 20.35 24.42
N LYS A 7 -35.32 21.01 24.45
CA LYS A 7 -33.99 20.52 24.05
C LYS A 7 -33.83 19.98 22.62
N THR A 8 -33.12 20.73 21.77
CA THR A 8 -31.90 20.18 21.14
C THR A 8 -30.97 21.33 20.72
N LEU A 9 -29.92 21.57 21.51
CA LEU A 9 -28.70 22.20 21.03
C LEU A 9 -28.06 21.19 20.07
N LEU A 10 -28.01 21.51 18.79
CA LEU A 10 -27.19 20.79 17.82
C LEU A 10 -25.73 21.09 18.16
N GLN A 11 -25.15 20.28 19.04
CA GLN A 11 -23.70 20.19 19.17
C GLN A 11 -23.16 19.71 17.84
N ALA A 12 -22.32 20.54 17.21
CA ALA A 12 -21.46 20.15 16.12
C ALA A 12 -20.49 19.08 16.64
N VAL A 13 -20.89 17.82 16.54
CA VAL A 13 -19.97 16.69 16.66
C VAL A 13 -19.20 16.66 15.35
N ILE A 14 -18.13 17.46 15.30
CA ILE A 14 -17.06 17.25 14.33
C ILE A 14 -16.49 15.89 14.71
N LEU A 15 -16.95 14.86 14.00
CA LEU A 15 -16.32 13.55 14.01
C LEU A 15 -14.90 13.78 13.50
N PHE A 16 -13.97 13.94 14.44
CA PHE A 16 -12.55 13.73 14.22
C PHE A 16 -12.43 12.25 13.85
N ILE A 17 -12.65 11.92 12.58
CA ILE A 17 -12.17 10.69 12.01
C ILE A 17 -10.66 10.87 12.05
N PRO A 18 -9.89 10.16 12.89
CA PRO A 18 -8.50 9.98 12.53
C PRO A 18 -8.59 9.19 11.24
N THR A 19 -8.46 9.89 10.10
CA THR A 19 -8.01 9.23 8.89
C THR A 19 -6.82 8.42 9.36
N LEU A 20 -6.98 7.10 9.35
CA LEU A 20 -5.88 6.18 9.49
C LEU A 20 -4.91 6.65 8.41
N VAL A 21 -3.91 7.45 8.81
CA VAL A 21 -2.81 7.81 7.94
C VAL A 21 -2.06 6.50 7.83
N MET A 22 -2.54 5.63 6.94
CA MET A 22 -1.69 4.67 6.29
C MET A 22 -0.54 5.50 5.77
N ALA A 23 0.67 5.17 6.22
CA ALA A 23 1.87 5.95 5.96
C ALA A 23 1.84 6.49 4.53
N ASP A 24 2.00 7.81 4.42
CA ASP A 24 2.00 8.50 3.15
C ASP A 24 3.26 8.08 2.37
N ASN A 25 3.15 6.94 1.69
CA ASN A 25 4.21 6.36 0.89
C ASN A 25 4.31 7.07 -0.48
N THR A 26 3.51 8.12 -0.74
CA THR A 26 3.51 8.81 -2.03
C THR A 26 4.88 9.41 -2.34
N LEU A 27 5.54 10.00 -1.33
CA LEU A 27 6.88 10.58 -1.47
C LEU A 27 7.93 9.52 -1.82
N GLU A 28 7.90 8.35 -1.16
CA GLU A 28 8.82 7.26 -1.47
C GLU A 28 8.58 6.67 -2.87
N LEU A 29 7.33 6.59 -3.31
CA LEU A 29 6.95 6.08 -4.63
C LEU A 29 7.35 7.06 -5.75
N ASP A 30 7.20 8.35 -5.53
CA ASP A 30 7.64 9.39 -6.46
C ASP A 30 9.17 9.39 -6.61
N GLU A 31 9.90 9.18 -5.52
CA GLU A 31 11.36 9.03 -5.54
C GLU A 31 11.79 7.81 -6.35
N LEU A 32 11.10 6.66 -6.22
CA LEU A 32 11.37 5.47 -7.04
C LEU A 32 11.21 5.76 -8.54
N GLY A 33 10.19 6.53 -8.92
CA GLY A 33 9.98 6.95 -10.31
C GLY A 33 11.09 7.87 -10.87
N GLN A 34 11.81 8.58 -9.99
CA GLN A 34 12.98 9.39 -10.37
C GLN A 34 14.27 8.58 -10.43
N VAL A 35 14.47 7.67 -9.47
CA VAL A 35 15.67 6.82 -9.38
C VAL A 35 15.69 5.75 -10.47
N TYR A 36 14.53 5.25 -10.87
CA TYR A 36 14.36 4.21 -11.90
C TYR A 36 13.46 4.69 -13.04
N PRO A 37 13.87 5.73 -13.79
CA PRO A 37 13.01 6.40 -14.77
C PRO A 37 12.58 5.49 -15.94
N GLU A 38 13.37 4.46 -16.26
CA GLU A 38 13.07 3.47 -17.29
C GLU A 38 11.94 2.49 -16.89
N TYR A 39 11.64 2.39 -15.60
CA TYR A 39 10.58 1.53 -15.06
C TYR A 39 9.42 2.33 -14.47
N ARG A 40 9.33 3.62 -14.81
CA ARG A 40 8.25 4.50 -14.37
C ARG A 40 6.90 3.93 -14.83
N SER A 41 6.19 3.38 -13.88
CA SER A 41 4.85 2.81 -14.05
C SER A 41 3.92 3.53 -13.11
N ASP A 42 2.74 3.91 -13.59
CA ASP A 42 1.68 4.45 -12.74
C ASP A 42 1.19 3.41 -11.73
N ILE A 43 1.54 2.13 -11.92
CA ILE A 43 1.19 1.03 -11.03
C ILE A 43 2.47 0.44 -10.43
N VAL A 44 2.56 0.42 -9.10
CA VAL A 44 3.69 -0.11 -8.35
C VAL A 44 3.18 -1.13 -7.33
N ALA A 45 3.88 -2.26 -7.20
CA ALA A 45 3.62 -3.23 -6.15
C ALA A 45 4.78 -3.22 -5.15
N VAL A 46 4.49 -2.92 -3.89
CA VAL A 46 5.46 -2.91 -2.80
C VAL A 46 5.33 -4.22 -2.03
N VAL A 47 6.44 -4.95 -1.86
CA VAL A 47 6.47 -6.21 -1.11
C VAL A 47 7.13 -5.96 0.25
N ASP A 48 6.35 -6.08 1.31
CA ASP A 48 6.87 -6.11 2.67
C ASP A 48 7.12 -7.57 3.09
N ILE A 49 8.41 -7.91 3.18
CA ILE A 49 8.85 -9.26 3.51
C ILE A 49 8.56 -9.62 4.98
N ALA A 50 8.61 -8.64 5.88
CA ALA A 50 8.38 -8.86 7.31
C ALA A 50 6.88 -9.03 7.59
N ALA A 51 6.05 -8.22 6.94
CA ALA A 51 4.60 -8.32 7.02
C ALA A 51 4.02 -9.49 6.20
N GLN A 52 4.80 -10.06 5.26
CA GLN A 52 4.32 -11.04 4.30
C GLN A 52 3.11 -10.51 3.51
N GLU A 53 3.23 -9.27 3.04
CA GLU A 53 2.16 -8.54 2.37
C GLU A 53 2.69 -7.91 1.07
N ILE A 54 1.84 -7.89 0.04
CA ILE A 54 2.06 -7.09 -1.16
C ILE A 54 0.97 -6.04 -1.24
N THR A 55 1.39 -4.80 -1.43
CA THR A 55 0.52 -3.64 -1.50
C THR A 55 0.59 -3.03 -2.90
N LEU A 56 -0.57 -2.85 -3.52
CA LEU A 56 -0.69 -2.25 -4.84
C LEU A 56 -0.95 -0.76 -4.70
N TYR A 57 -0.12 0.04 -5.36
CA TYR A 57 -0.29 1.47 -5.50
C TYR A 57 -0.55 1.83 -6.96
N GLN A 58 -1.46 2.77 -7.18
CA GLN A 58 -1.72 3.37 -8.49
C GLN A 58 -1.67 4.89 -8.37
N GLN A 59 -0.81 5.53 -9.15
CA GLN A 59 -0.55 6.97 -9.11
C GLN A 59 -0.19 7.47 -7.70
N GLY A 60 0.51 6.63 -6.93
CA GLY A 60 0.88 6.91 -5.54
C GLY A 60 -0.19 6.52 -4.51
N ASP A 61 -1.44 6.32 -4.94
CA ASP A 61 -2.54 5.98 -4.03
C ASP A 61 -2.59 4.48 -3.73
N TRP A 62 -2.86 4.13 -2.48
CA TRP A 62 -3.13 2.76 -2.08
C TRP A 62 -4.40 2.24 -2.78
N VAL A 63 -4.31 1.09 -3.44
CA VAL A 63 -5.44 0.43 -4.11
C VAL A 63 -5.94 -0.75 -3.30
N THR A 64 -5.03 -1.67 -2.94
CA THR A 64 -5.37 -2.90 -2.25
C THR A 64 -4.11 -3.60 -1.70
N SER A 65 -4.32 -4.60 -0.85
CA SER A 65 -3.27 -5.42 -0.25
C SER A 65 -3.63 -6.90 -0.30
N TYR A 66 -2.63 -7.75 -0.50
CA TYR A 66 -2.78 -9.21 -0.46
C TYR A 66 -1.72 -9.85 0.45
N PRO A 67 -2.08 -10.86 1.25
CA PRO A 67 -1.08 -11.66 1.95
C PRO A 67 -0.27 -12.47 0.93
N VAL A 68 1.05 -12.48 1.09
CA VAL A 68 1.96 -13.24 0.23
C VAL A 68 2.88 -14.11 1.07
N PRO A 69 2.89 -15.43 0.87
CA PRO A 69 3.92 -16.25 1.47
C PRO A 69 5.27 -15.86 0.87
N THR A 70 6.15 -15.31 1.68
CA THR A 70 7.54 -15.09 1.26
C THR A 70 8.24 -16.44 1.10
N ALA A 71 9.27 -16.51 0.26
CA ALA A 71 9.97 -17.76 -0.02
C ALA A 71 10.42 -18.45 1.28
N GLU A 72 10.35 -19.79 1.32
CA GLU A 72 10.72 -20.60 2.51
C GLU A 72 12.14 -20.29 3.02
N LYS A 73 13.05 -19.86 2.12
CA LYS A 73 14.44 -19.50 2.42
C LYS A 73 14.65 -18.03 2.77
N GLY A 74 13.58 -17.25 2.89
CA GLY A 74 13.60 -15.82 3.18
C GLY A 74 14.05 -14.97 1.99
N SER A 75 14.46 -13.73 2.27
CA SER A 75 14.95 -12.78 1.28
C SER A 75 16.47 -12.84 1.11
N GLY A 76 16.96 -12.51 -0.08
CA GLY A 76 18.39 -12.47 -0.39
C GLY A 76 18.71 -12.62 -1.87
N ASN A 77 19.91 -12.18 -2.25
CA ASN A 77 20.35 -12.09 -3.65
C ASN A 77 21.33 -13.19 -4.07
N LYS A 78 21.46 -14.26 -3.26
CA LYS A 78 22.40 -15.35 -3.57
C LYS A 78 21.84 -16.20 -4.72
N ALA A 79 22.67 -16.44 -5.74
CA ALA A 79 22.28 -17.34 -6.83
C ALA A 79 21.98 -18.75 -6.31
N ASN A 80 20.96 -19.40 -6.89
CA ASN A 80 20.52 -20.77 -6.54
C ASN A 80 20.13 -20.98 -5.07
N SER A 81 19.76 -19.91 -4.34
CA SER A 81 19.39 -20.01 -2.91
C SER A 81 17.91 -20.21 -2.64
N TYR A 82 17.06 -20.13 -3.67
CA TYR A 82 15.59 -20.10 -3.54
C TYR A 82 15.08 -18.95 -2.66
N GLN A 83 15.88 -17.88 -2.50
CA GLN A 83 15.47 -16.68 -1.79
C GLN A 83 14.72 -15.73 -2.73
N THR A 84 13.85 -14.89 -2.14
CA THR A 84 13.27 -13.76 -2.86
C THR A 84 14.32 -12.66 -3.02
N PRO A 85 14.72 -12.29 -4.26
CA PRO A 85 15.70 -11.24 -4.47
C PRO A 85 15.17 -9.87 -4.06
N LEU A 86 16.00 -9.10 -3.39
CA LEU A 86 15.73 -7.73 -2.95
C LEU A 86 15.99 -6.74 -4.10
N GLY A 87 15.28 -5.60 -4.05
CA GLY A 87 15.43 -4.50 -5.00
C GLY A 87 14.20 -4.27 -5.87
N VAL A 88 14.34 -3.40 -6.87
CA VAL A 88 13.28 -3.08 -7.82
C VAL A 88 13.28 -4.10 -8.95
N HIS A 89 12.10 -4.64 -9.23
CA HIS A 89 11.86 -5.60 -10.30
C HIS A 89 10.70 -5.11 -11.16
N PHE A 90 10.67 -5.53 -12.42
CA PHE A 90 9.56 -5.25 -13.32
C PHE A 90 8.95 -6.54 -13.85
N VAL A 91 7.64 -6.52 -14.09
CA VAL A 91 6.94 -7.65 -14.69
C VAL A 91 7.23 -7.66 -16.19
N ARG A 92 8.07 -8.62 -16.63
CA ARG A 92 8.37 -8.80 -18.06
C ARG A 92 7.25 -9.51 -18.80
N ASN A 93 6.69 -10.57 -18.21
CA ASN A 93 5.68 -11.43 -18.82
C ASN A 93 4.62 -11.79 -17.79
N LYS A 94 3.36 -11.86 -18.21
CA LYS A 94 2.25 -12.46 -17.46
C LYS A 94 1.72 -13.64 -18.26
N PHE A 95 1.52 -14.77 -17.60
CA PHE A 95 0.90 -15.95 -18.20
C PHE A 95 -0.50 -16.13 -17.59
N GLY A 96 -1.53 -16.18 -18.45
CA GLY A 96 -2.94 -16.24 -18.02
C GLY A 96 -3.67 -14.89 -18.09
N ALA A 97 -4.98 -14.92 -17.87
CA ALA A 97 -5.88 -13.76 -17.87
C ALA A 97 -6.00 -13.16 -16.46
#